data_AF-A0AAN9BL23-F1
#
_entry.id   AF-A0AAN9BL23-F1
#
_cell.length_a   1.000
_cell.length_b   1.000
_cell.length_c   1.000
_cell.angle_alpha   90.00
_cell.angle_beta   90.00
_cell.angle_gamma   90.00
#
_symmetry.space_group_name_H-M   'P 1'
#
loop_
_entity.id
_entity.type
_entity.pdbx_description
1 polymer ?
#
loop_
_entity_poly.entity_id
_entity_poly.type
_entity_poly.pdbx_seq_one_letter_code
_entity_poly.pdbx_strand_id
1 'polypeptide(L)'
;MSKRGRGGSAGGKFRIALGLPVGAVLNCADNTGAKNLFVIAVHGIKGRLNRMPAARSGDMFVATVKKGKPELRKKVMPAVVIRQRKAIRRKDGTFIVFEGNAGVIVNVKGEMKGSAITGPVAKECADLWPRIASSASSIA
;
A
#
# COMPACT_ATOMS: atom_id res chain seq x y z
N MET A 1 -12.45 -8.43 28.29
CA MET A 1 -11.15 -8.70 27.61
C MET A 1 -11.38 -8.68 26.09
N SER A 2 -10.92 -7.65 25.37
CA SER A 2 -11.20 -7.49 23.94
C SER A 2 -10.43 -8.51 23.10
N LYS A 3 -11.13 -9.51 22.57
CA LYS A 3 -10.63 -10.46 21.55
C LYS A 3 -10.44 -9.79 20.18
N ARG A 4 -9.62 -8.75 20.08
CA ARG A 4 -9.17 -8.26 18.77
C ARG A 4 -7.70 -8.61 18.62
N GLY A 5 -7.44 -9.67 17.84
CA GLY A 5 -6.09 -9.95 17.37
C GLY A 5 -5.52 -8.67 16.76
N ARG A 6 -4.30 -8.30 17.13
CA ARG A 6 -3.56 -7.10 16.68
C ARG A 6 -3.17 -7.13 15.19
N GLY A 7 -3.94 -7.83 14.34
CA GLY A 7 -3.70 -7.96 12.91
C GLY A 7 -4.87 -7.39 12.11
N GLY A 8 -4.57 -6.59 11.09
CA GLY A 8 -5.53 -5.93 10.21
C GLY A 8 -5.39 -4.41 10.20
N SER A 9 -6.06 -3.77 9.23
CA SER A 9 -6.16 -2.31 9.16
C SER A 9 -6.95 -1.77 10.36
N ALA A 10 -6.41 -0.76 11.04
CA ALA A 10 -7.07 -0.08 12.13
C ALA A 10 -8.00 1.02 11.62
N GLY A 11 -9.31 0.92 11.91
CA GLY A 11 -10.26 2.00 11.66
C GLY A 11 -10.72 2.15 10.20
N GLY A 12 -11.37 3.29 9.91
CA GLY A 12 -11.91 3.61 8.60
C GLY A 12 -11.09 4.69 7.88
N LYS A 13 -10.89 4.53 6.56
CA LYS A 13 -10.15 5.50 5.75
C LYS A 13 -11.08 6.53 5.09
N PHE A 14 -10.73 7.81 5.20
CA PHE A 14 -11.38 8.89 4.45
C PHE A 14 -11.23 8.70 2.93
N ARG A 15 -12.22 9.16 2.15
CA ARG A 15 -12.19 8.94 0.71
C ARG A 15 -11.19 9.87 0.02
N ILE A 16 -10.03 9.33 -0.35
CA ILE A 16 -9.03 10.01 -1.19
C ILE A 16 -9.07 9.52 -2.64
N ALA A 17 -8.43 10.28 -3.54
CA ALA A 17 -8.37 10.01 -4.97
C ALA A 17 -7.67 8.66 -5.27
N LEU A 18 -8.26 7.89 -6.19
CA LEU A 18 -7.70 6.64 -6.71
C LEU A 18 -6.63 6.97 -7.75
N GLY A 19 -5.43 6.43 -7.57
CA GLY A 19 -4.28 6.74 -8.43
C GLY A 19 -3.66 5.53 -9.12
N LEU A 20 -4.08 4.32 -8.75
CA LEU A 20 -3.38 3.08 -9.08
C LEU A 20 -4.36 2.01 -9.56
N PRO A 21 -4.79 2.03 -10.84
CA PRO A 21 -5.62 0.96 -11.38
C PRO A 21 -4.86 -0.38 -11.42
N VAL A 22 -5.60 -1.48 -11.54
CA VAL A 22 -5.02 -2.79 -11.88
C VAL A 22 -4.15 -2.64 -13.15
N GLY A 23 -3.01 -3.32 -13.16
CA GLY A 23 -1.98 -3.16 -14.20
C GLY A 23 -0.91 -2.13 -13.90
N ALA A 24 -1.10 -1.27 -12.88
CA ALA A 24 -0.07 -0.34 -12.44
C ALA A 24 1.16 -1.07 -11.87
N VAL A 25 2.34 -0.49 -12.10
CA VAL A 25 3.61 -0.92 -11.51
C VAL A 25 4.07 0.13 -10.49
N LEU A 26 4.37 -0.31 -9.29
CA LEU A 26 4.88 0.51 -8.20
C LEU A 26 6.30 0.09 -7.83
N ASN A 27 7.06 1.02 -7.26
CA ASN A 27 8.32 0.69 -6.61
C ASN A 27 8.04 -0.05 -5.30
N CYS A 28 8.84 -1.05 -4.99
CA CYS A 28 8.85 -1.66 -3.66
C CYS A 28 9.71 -0.79 -2.75
N ALA A 29 9.16 -0.34 -1.63
CA ALA A 29 9.85 0.52 -0.67
C ALA A 29 10.36 -0.25 0.56
N ASP A 30 10.25 -1.57 0.59
CA ASP A 30 10.79 -2.39 1.67
C ASP A 30 12.14 -3.05 1.30
N ASN A 31 12.80 -3.61 2.30
CA ASN A 31 14.07 -4.33 2.14
C ASN A 31 13.89 -5.84 1.85
N THR A 32 12.72 -6.30 1.37
CA THR A 32 12.51 -7.73 1.07
C THR A 32 13.34 -8.23 -0.11
N GLY A 33 13.81 -7.32 -0.97
CA GLY A 33 14.52 -7.62 -2.21
C GLY A 33 13.62 -7.64 -3.45
N ALA A 34 12.34 -7.30 -3.31
CA ALA A 34 11.51 -6.88 -4.45
C ALA A 34 11.92 -5.46 -4.89
N LYS A 35 11.91 -5.20 -6.21
CA LYS A 35 12.13 -3.85 -6.78
C LYS A 35 10.83 -3.25 -7.29
N ASN A 36 10.04 -4.05 -8.01
CA ASN A 36 8.79 -3.57 -8.63
C ASN A 36 7.62 -4.49 -8.28
N LEU A 37 6.51 -3.89 -7.86
CA LEU A 37 5.24 -4.55 -7.54
C LEU A 37 4.23 -4.25 -8.66
N PHE A 38 3.63 -5.29 -9.23
CA PHE A 38 2.59 -5.17 -10.25
C PHE A 38 1.21 -5.47 -9.63
N VAL A 39 0.28 -4.52 -9.75
CA VAL A 39 -1.07 -4.61 -9.16
C VAL A 39 -1.95 -5.54 -9.98
N ILE A 40 -2.52 -6.55 -9.33
CA ILE A 40 -3.42 -7.53 -9.95
C ILE A 40 -4.86 -7.33 -9.47
N ALA A 41 -5.05 -7.04 -8.19
CA ALA A 41 -6.36 -6.78 -7.60
C ALA A 41 -6.24 -5.84 -6.40
N VAL A 42 -7.35 -5.25 -5.96
CA VAL A 42 -7.40 -4.35 -4.80
C VAL A 42 -8.45 -4.89 -3.84
N HIS A 43 -8.09 -5.02 -2.56
CA HIS A 43 -8.98 -5.57 -1.55
C HIS A 43 -10.14 -4.61 -1.26
N GLY A 44 -11.33 -5.16 -1.00
CA GLY A 44 -12.50 -4.38 -0.59
C GLY A 44 -13.17 -3.57 -1.70
N ILE A 45 -12.76 -3.74 -2.97
CA ILE A 45 -13.40 -3.07 -4.11
C ILE A 45 -14.49 -3.98 -4.69
N LYS A 46 -15.72 -3.47 -4.74
CA LYS A 46 -16.84 -4.11 -5.46
C LYS A 46 -16.68 -3.91 -6.96
N GLY A 47 -16.99 -4.95 -7.73
CA GLY A 47 -17.01 -4.89 -9.19
C GLY A 47 -18.09 -3.95 -9.72
N ARG A 48 -17.80 -3.30 -10.85
CA ARG A 48 -18.77 -2.57 -11.67
C ARG A 48 -18.38 -2.78 -13.13
N LEU A 49 -19.38 -2.98 -14.00
CA LEU A 49 -19.17 -3.17 -15.44
C LEU A 49 -18.24 -2.08 -16.00
N ASN A 50 -17.23 -2.51 -16.76
CA ASN A 50 -16.21 -1.67 -17.40
C ASN A 50 -15.37 -0.78 -16.47
N ARG A 51 -15.43 -0.99 -15.14
CA ARG A 51 -14.58 -0.27 -14.18
C ARG A 51 -13.40 -1.13 -13.76
N MET A 52 -12.20 -0.64 -14.01
CA MET A 52 -10.99 -1.22 -13.42
C MET A 52 -10.96 -0.93 -11.91
N PRO A 53 -10.73 -1.94 -11.05
CA PRO A 53 -10.40 -1.71 -9.65
C PRO A 53 -9.15 -0.84 -9.55
N ALA A 54 -9.13 0.08 -8.59
CA ALA A 54 -7.99 0.94 -8.36
C ALA A 54 -7.73 1.10 -6.87
N ALA A 55 -6.46 1.29 -6.54
CA ALA A 55 -5.98 1.54 -5.19
C ALA A 55 -5.62 3.01 -5.00
N ARG A 56 -5.58 3.39 -3.73
CA ARG A 56 -4.99 4.65 -3.23
C ARG A 56 -4.08 4.38 -2.05
N SER A 57 -3.41 5.42 -1.58
CA SER A 57 -2.58 5.35 -0.37
C SER A 57 -3.34 4.70 0.81
N GLY A 58 -2.69 3.73 1.46
CA GLY A 58 -3.22 2.92 2.54
C GLY A 58 -4.12 1.75 2.13
N ASP A 59 -4.47 1.56 0.85
CA ASP A 59 -5.20 0.35 0.42
C ASP A 59 -4.26 -0.86 0.36
N MET A 60 -4.79 -2.02 0.77
CA MET A 60 -4.16 -3.31 0.52
C MET A 60 -4.51 -3.80 -0.89
N PHE A 61 -3.52 -4.25 -1.63
CA PHE A 61 -3.66 -4.78 -2.98
C PHE A 61 -2.94 -6.12 -3.11
N VAL A 62 -3.32 -6.88 -4.13
CA VAL A 62 -2.69 -8.14 -4.50
C VAL A 62 -1.65 -7.85 -5.57
N ALA A 63 -0.42 -8.29 -5.34
CA ALA A 63 0.73 -7.96 -6.16
C ALA A 63 1.49 -9.20 -6.65
N THR A 64 2.20 -9.03 -7.76
CA THR A 64 3.33 -9.89 -8.14
C THR A 64 4.61 -9.08 -8.26
N VAL A 65 5.74 -9.69 -7.94
CA VAL A 65 7.06 -9.06 -8.13
C VAL A 65 7.51 -9.25 -9.57
N LYS A 66 7.69 -8.15 -10.31
CA LYS A 66 8.19 -8.19 -11.70
C LYS A 66 9.71 -8.19 -11.76
N LYS A 67 10.35 -7.35 -10.95
CA LYS A 67 11.81 -7.23 -10.80
C LYS A 67 12.17 -7.40 -9.32
N GLY A 68 13.19 -8.18 -9.01
CA GLY A 68 13.61 -8.49 -7.63
C GLY A 68 14.23 -9.88 -7.50
N LYS A 69 14.46 -10.31 -6.26
CA LYS A 69 14.96 -11.66 -5.93
C LYS A 69 14.12 -12.76 -6.61
N PRO A 70 14.73 -13.79 -7.22
CA PRO A 70 14.01 -14.86 -7.91
C PRO A 70 12.94 -15.54 -7.06
N GLU A 71 13.19 -15.73 -5.77
CA GLU A 71 12.28 -16.38 -4.81
C GLU A 71 10.94 -15.65 -4.61
N LEU A 72 10.91 -14.33 -4.84
CA LEU A 72 9.72 -13.50 -4.70
C LEU A 72 8.94 -13.36 -6.02
N ARG A 73 9.60 -13.61 -7.15
CA ARG A 73 8.99 -13.54 -8.48
C ARG A 73 8.03 -14.72 -8.67
N LYS A 74 7.07 -14.54 -9.58
CA LYS A 74 6.04 -15.55 -9.93
C LYS A 74 5.15 -15.99 -8.76
N LYS A 75 5.19 -15.31 -7.61
CA LYS A 75 4.31 -15.52 -6.46
C LYS A 75 3.35 -14.36 -6.31
N VAL A 76 2.13 -14.69 -5.93
CA VAL A 76 1.08 -13.71 -5.58
C VAL A 76 1.20 -13.41 -4.09
N MET A 77 1.24 -12.12 -3.73
CA MET A 77 1.39 -11.68 -2.35
C MET A 77 0.59 -10.39 -2.08
N PRO A 78 0.10 -10.19 -0.85
CA PRO A 78 -0.52 -8.92 -0.49
C PRO A 78 0.54 -7.85 -0.28
N ALA A 79 0.17 -6.61 -0.61
CA ALA A 79 0.99 -5.43 -0.43
C ALA A 79 0.10 -4.24 -0.03
N VAL A 80 0.70 -3.21 0.57
CA VAL A 80 0.00 -1.98 0.93
C VAL A 80 0.62 -0.81 0.18
N VAL A 81 -0.20 0.07 -0.37
CA VAL A 81 0.26 1.32 -1.01
C VAL A 81 0.69 2.31 0.09
N ILE A 82 1.95 2.74 0.08
CA ILE A 82 2.46 3.69 1.09
C ILE A 82 2.50 5.13 0.58
N ARG A 83 2.60 5.34 -0.74
CA ARG A 83 2.64 6.66 -1.36
C ARG A 83 2.14 6.61 -2.80
N GLN A 84 1.53 7.70 -3.26
CA GLN A 84 1.00 7.84 -4.61
C GLN A 84 1.37 9.19 -5.23
N ARG A 85 1.63 9.18 -6.54
CA ARG A 85 1.93 10.37 -7.34
C ARG A 85 0.67 11.18 -7.67
N LYS A 86 -0.51 10.54 -7.70
CA LYS A 86 -1.78 11.26 -7.88
C LYS A 86 -2.06 12.10 -6.63
N ALA A 87 -2.34 13.39 -6.82
CA ALA A 87 -2.64 14.32 -5.73
C ALA A 87 -3.75 13.81 -4.79
N ILE A 88 -3.51 13.92 -3.49
CA ILE A 88 -4.45 13.60 -2.42
C ILE A 88 -4.91 14.91 -1.80
N ARG A 89 -6.22 15.11 -1.70
CA ARG A 89 -6.81 16.19 -0.91
C ARG A 89 -7.08 15.70 0.51
N ARG A 90 -6.52 16.37 1.50
CA ARG A 90 -6.77 16.12 2.92
C ARG A 90 -7.99 16.87 3.42
N LYS A 91 -8.44 16.52 4.63
CA LYS A 91 -9.62 17.13 5.27
C LYS A 91 -9.41 18.61 5.57
N ASP A 92 -8.18 19.02 5.85
CA ASP A 92 -7.78 20.41 6.05
C ASP A 92 -7.74 21.24 4.75
N GLY A 93 -8.04 20.62 3.60
CA GLY A 93 -8.04 21.27 2.29
C GLY A 93 -6.67 21.26 1.58
N THR A 94 -5.60 20.82 2.25
CA THR A 94 -4.28 20.74 1.64
C THR A 94 -4.22 19.63 0.58
N PHE A 95 -3.40 19.86 -0.44
CA PHE A 95 -3.09 18.86 -1.45
C PHE A 95 -1.67 18.36 -1.27
N ILE A 96 -1.50 17.04 -1.17
CA ILE A 96 -0.19 16.39 -1.09
C ILE A 96 0.04 15.53 -2.34
N VAL A 97 1.28 15.56 -2.83
CA VAL A 97 1.76 14.79 -3.97
C VAL A 97 3.10 14.18 -3.59
N PHE A 98 3.27 12.89 -3.86
CA PHE A 98 4.58 12.24 -3.74
C PHE A 98 5.24 12.16 -5.10
N GLU A 99 6.58 12.10 -5.12
CA GLU A 99 7.36 12.00 -6.36
C GLU A 99 6.98 10.76 -7.19
N GLY A 100 6.74 9.62 -6.53
CA GLY A 100 6.45 8.37 -7.20
C GLY A 100 5.53 7.44 -6.39
N ASN A 101 5.02 6.42 -7.07
CA ASN A 101 4.17 5.41 -6.47
C ASN A 101 5.03 4.33 -5.80
N ALA A 102 4.73 3.99 -4.54
CA ALA A 102 5.40 2.89 -3.87
C ALA A 102 4.47 2.10 -2.95
N GLY A 103 4.84 0.84 -2.74
CA GLY A 103 4.17 -0.07 -1.83
C GLY A 103 5.16 -0.95 -1.07
N VAL A 104 4.65 -1.63 -0.05
CA VAL A 104 5.40 -2.58 0.79
C VAL A 104 4.69 -3.93 0.81
N ILE A 105 5.45 -5.01 0.83
CA ILE A 105 4.89 -6.37 0.90
C ILE A 105 4.51 -6.66 2.34
N VAL A 106 3.29 -7.18 2.50
CA VAL A 106 2.74 -7.54 3.80
C VAL A 106 2.24 -8.98 3.79
N ASN A 107 1.86 -9.50 4.96
CA ASN A 107 1.03 -10.69 5.07
C ASN A 107 -0.47 -10.31 5.05
N VAL A 108 -1.34 -11.32 5.08
CA VAL A 108 -2.81 -11.10 5.09
C VAL A 108 -3.27 -10.32 6.34
N LYS A 109 -2.52 -10.39 7.43
CA LYS A 109 -2.76 -9.62 8.66
C LYS A 109 -2.25 -8.17 8.58
N GLY A 110 -1.61 -7.77 7.48
CA GLY A 110 -1.03 -6.43 7.32
C GLY A 110 0.29 -6.21 8.05
N GLU A 111 0.94 -7.27 8.49
CA GLU A 111 2.30 -7.19 9.04
C GLU A 111 3.31 -7.19 7.89
N MET A 112 4.33 -6.34 7.99
CA MET A 112 5.34 -6.21 6.95
C MET A 112 6.19 -7.48 6.85
N LYS A 113 6.53 -7.86 5.62
CA LYS A 113 7.50 -8.93 5.36
C LYS A 113 8.94 -8.43 5.52
N GLY A 114 9.20 -7.18 5.14
CA GLY A 114 10.47 -6.50 5.38
C GLY A 114 10.54 -5.89 6.78
N SER A 115 11.74 -5.47 7.18
CA SER A 115 11.99 -4.87 8.49
C SER A 115 11.99 -3.34 8.48
N ALA A 116 12.27 -2.73 7.32
CA ALA A 116 12.43 -1.29 7.18
C ALA A 116 11.80 -0.76 5.88
N ILE A 117 11.39 0.51 5.90
CA ILE A 117 10.82 1.23 4.74
C ILE A 117 11.78 2.34 4.31
N THR A 118 12.03 2.42 3.00
CA THR A 118 12.82 3.48 2.39
C THR A 118 11.95 4.66 1.94
N GLY A 119 12.22 5.83 2.52
CA GLY A 119 11.58 7.08 2.17
C GLY A 119 10.25 7.33 2.91
N PRO A 120 9.56 8.43 2.57
CA PRO A 120 8.38 8.87 3.32
C PRO A 120 7.18 7.97 3.08
N VAL A 121 6.34 7.87 4.11
CA VAL A 121 5.04 7.19 4.10
C VAL A 121 3.92 8.22 4.25
N ALA A 122 2.85 8.07 3.49
CA ALA A 122 1.68 8.93 3.64
C ALA A 122 0.97 8.68 4.98
N LYS A 123 0.55 9.76 5.65
CA LYS A 123 -0.23 9.72 6.89
C LYS A 123 -1.45 8.81 6.79
N GLU A 124 -2.15 8.84 5.66
CA GLU A 124 -3.34 8.01 5.41
C GLU A 124 -3.03 6.51 5.46
N CYS A 125 -1.79 6.10 5.16
CA CYS A 125 -1.32 4.73 5.31
C CYS A 125 -0.88 4.44 6.74
N ALA A 126 -0.11 5.34 7.36
CA ALA A 126 0.41 5.17 8.71
C ALA A 126 -0.72 5.04 9.75
N ASP A 127 -1.77 5.84 9.63
CA ASP A 127 -2.94 5.81 10.53
C ASP A 127 -3.68 4.45 10.48
N LEU A 128 -3.65 3.76 9.34
CA LEU A 128 -4.33 2.47 9.14
C LEU A 128 -3.48 1.26 9.52
N TRP A 129 -2.16 1.36 9.36
CA TRP A 129 -1.26 0.21 9.45
C TRP A 129 -0.17 0.46 10.50
N PRO A 130 -0.40 0.09 11.78
CA PRO A 130 0.52 0.39 12.87
C PRO A 130 1.95 -0.16 12.66
N ARG A 131 2.07 -1.34 12.02
CA ARG A 131 3.37 -1.93 11.71
C ARG A 131 4.15 -1.14 10.66
N ILE A 132 3.45 -0.55 9.69
CA ILE A 132 4.05 0.31 8.67
C ILE A 132 4.48 1.64 9.30
N ALA A 133 3.63 2.24 10.15
CA ALA A 133 3.96 3.46 10.87
C ALA A 133 5.21 3.31 11.74
N SER A 134 5.34 2.17 12.44
CA SER A 134 6.51 1.88 13.29
C SER A 134 7.83 1.70 12.53
N SER A 135 7.78 1.30 11.25
CA SER A 135 8.95 1.04 10.42
C SER A 135 9.24 2.17 9.42
N ALA A 136 8.44 3.24 9.44
CA ALA A 136 8.60 4.40 8.58
C ALA A 136 9.65 5.37 9.15
N SER A 137 10.56 5.86 8.31
CA SER A 137 11.53 6.88 8.72
C SER A 137 10.90 8.28 8.83
N SER A 138 9.94 8.59 7.97
CA SER A 138 9.17 9.83 8.02
C SER A 138 7.74 9.61 7.55
N ILE A 139 6.81 10.36 8.15
CA ILE A 139 5.38 10.32 7.83
C ILE A 139 4.98 11.73 7.39
N ALA A 140 4.39 11.83 6.20
CA ALA A 140 3.95 13.07 5.59
C ALA A 140 2.44 13.14 5.50
#